data_AF-A0A838UD14-F1
#
_entry.id   AF-A0A838UD14-F1
#
_cell.length_a   1.000
_cell.length_b   1.000
_cell.length_c   1.000
_cell.angle_alpha   90.00
_cell.angle_beta   90.00
_cell.angle_gamma   90.00
#
_symmetry.space_group_name_H-M   'P 1'
#
loop_
_entity.id
_entity.type
_entity.pdbx_description
1 polymer ?
#
loop_
_entity_poly.entity_id
_entity_poly.type
_entity_poly.pdbx_seq_one_letter_code
_entity_poly.pdbx_strand_id
1 'polypeptide(L)'
;MNNQAFIAVIDSGSLQARGEVDNTGTIALTGIAMGSTLTVLAGNLTLTGGGVVSLGDFAGNAIFAAASTGTLTNVDNTISGDGFLGNGQLTLVNQSGGVIRETGSSGLIIDTGGSTITNAGLIESSGQGGMTIDNAVTNTGVIENDGAGGMIVNGPVKNTGRIIVDGGTLAIYEAVSGNGTATIKNGTLKFGAAFNEDVNFTTQSGILELAQSQSYTKTVTGIAINGGGDFLELDDISFVSADEASYVDNGMHTGGVLTVTDGTHSAHIKLVGDYRPSGFGVQSDGNGGVNVFYSTLPTAPPRTATSGRFVAAMASLGSEAVGVAHLSGRGDYAHPTMLSVPRMAMA
;
A
#
# COMPACT_ATOMS: atom_id res chain seq x y z
N MET A 1 -3.01 26.11 -30.03
CA MET A 1 -3.64 27.09 -29.11
C MET A 1 -2.57 27.52 -28.12
N ASN A 2 -2.58 28.77 -27.63
CA ASN A 2 -1.67 29.20 -26.56
C ASN A 2 -2.51 29.69 -25.38
N ASN A 3 -2.47 28.96 -24.26
CA ASN A 3 -3.13 29.34 -23.02
C ASN A 3 -2.07 29.75 -21.98
N GLN A 4 -2.05 31.05 -21.66
CA GLN A 4 -1.09 31.63 -20.69
C GLN A 4 -1.73 32.02 -19.37
N ALA A 5 -3.04 31.85 -19.23
CA ALA A 5 -3.78 32.28 -18.05
C ALA A 5 -4.79 31.22 -17.64
N PHE A 6 -6.07 31.42 -17.94
CA PHE A 6 -7.14 30.58 -17.45
C PHE A 6 -8.22 30.41 -18.52
N ILE A 7 -8.56 29.16 -18.81
CA ILE A 7 -9.72 28.78 -19.64
C ILE A 7 -10.69 28.01 -18.75
N ALA A 8 -11.89 28.55 -18.56
CA ALA A 8 -12.98 27.86 -17.87
C ALA A 8 -13.88 27.15 -18.88
N VAL A 9 -14.13 25.86 -18.67
CA VAL A 9 -15.18 25.10 -19.34
C VAL A 9 -16.29 24.89 -18.30
N ILE A 10 -17.32 25.72 -18.39
CA ILE A 10 -18.43 25.72 -17.44
C ILE A 10 -19.27 24.44 -17.53
N ASP A 11 -20.16 24.23 -16.57
CA ASP A 11 -21.09 23.10 -16.57
C ASP A 11 -21.87 22.99 -17.88
N SER A 12 -22.02 21.77 -18.39
CA SER A 12 -22.52 21.43 -19.73
C SER A 12 -21.66 21.95 -20.91
N GLY A 13 -20.52 22.59 -20.62
CA GLY A 13 -19.60 23.13 -21.62
C GLY A 13 -18.67 22.09 -22.22
N SER A 14 -18.18 22.38 -23.42
CA SER A 14 -17.17 21.57 -24.11
C SER A 14 -16.11 22.47 -24.72
N LEU A 15 -14.84 22.19 -24.40
CA LEU A 15 -13.70 22.73 -25.10
C LEU A 15 -13.22 21.69 -26.11
N GLN A 16 -13.18 22.06 -27.39
CA GLN A 16 -12.67 21.19 -28.44
C GLN A 16 -11.24 21.60 -28.81
N ALA A 17 -10.30 20.67 -28.76
CA ALA A 17 -8.89 20.92 -29.04
C ALA A 17 -8.28 19.89 -29.99
N ARG A 18 -7.23 20.29 -30.70
CA ARG A 18 -6.43 19.46 -31.61
C ARG A 18 -5.05 20.08 -31.83
N GLY A 19 -4.12 19.28 -32.32
CA GLY A 19 -2.75 19.69 -32.57
C GLY A 19 -2.02 20.02 -31.27
N GLU A 20 -1.05 20.92 -31.35
CA GLU A 20 -0.29 21.37 -30.19
C GLU A 20 -1.02 22.51 -29.46
N VAL A 21 -1.11 22.35 -28.14
CA VAL A 21 -1.58 23.36 -27.20
C VAL A 21 -0.44 23.65 -26.23
N ASP A 22 0.15 24.83 -26.40
CA ASP A 22 1.08 25.41 -25.43
C ASP A 22 0.24 25.95 -24.28
N ASN A 23 0.12 25.15 -23.23
CA ASN A 23 -0.62 25.45 -22.02
C ASN A 23 0.39 25.75 -20.92
N THR A 24 0.65 27.03 -20.69
CA THR A 24 1.41 27.53 -19.53
C THR A 24 0.49 27.98 -18.40
N GLY A 25 -0.81 28.11 -18.68
CA GLY A 25 -1.86 28.41 -17.72
C GLY A 25 -2.67 27.19 -17.27
N THR A 26 -3.93 27.42 -16.89
CA THR A 26 -4.88 26.39 -16.47
C THR A 26 -6.04 26.28 -17.45
N ILE A 27 -6.38 25.06 -17.84
CA ILE A 27 -7.68 24.72 -18.43
C ILE A 27 -8.49 24.03 -17.32
N ALA A 28 -9.59 24.62 -16.88
CA ALA A 28 -10.42 24.09 -15.80
C ALA A 28 -11.78 23.62 -16.33
N LEU A 29 -12.07 22.33 -16.16
CA LEU A 29 -13.38 21.74 -16.33
C LEU A 29 -14.14 21.95 -15.01
N THR A 30 -15.09 22.88 -15.00
CA THR A 30 -15.79 23.33 -13.78
C THR A 30 -17.24 22.86 -13.73
N GLY A 31 -17.53 21.71 -14.34
CA GLY A 31 -18.84 21.07 -14.27
C GLY A 31 -19.16 20.62 -12.84
N ILE A 32 -20.42 20.77 -12.46
CA ILE A 32 -20.93 20.50 -11.10
C ILE A 32 -22.28 19.77 -11.10
N ALA A 33 -22.95 19.65 -12.25
CA ALA A 33 -24.25 18.99 -12.37
C ALA A 33 -24.31 18.05 -13.58
N MET A 34 -24.08 18.59 -14.78
CA MET A 34 -24.05 17.78 -16.01
C MET A 34 -22.62 17.35 -16.38
N GLY A 35 -21.61 18.05 -15.85
CA GLY A 35 -20.22 17.86 -16.20
C GLY A 35 -19.76 18.78 -17.32
N SER A 36 -18.46 18.88 -17.50
CA SER A 36 -17.81 19.70 -18.53
C SER A 36 -16.68 18.91 -19.17
N THR A 37 -16.37 19.21 -20.42
CA THR A 37 -15.55 18.29 -21.24
C THR A 37 -14.41 18.98 -21.96
N LEU A 38 -13.27 18.29 -22.07
CA LEU A 38 -12.24 18.56 -23.07
C LEU A 38 -12.29 17.46 -24.13
N THR A 39 -12.71 17.81 -25.34
CA THR A 39 -12.82 16.88 -26.46
C THR A 39 -11.60 16.99 -27.38
N VAL A 40 -10.86 15.88 -27.50
CA VAL A 40 -9.79 15.71 -28.49
C VAL A 40 -10.44 15.47 -29.86
N LEU A 41 -10.40 16.46 -30.75
CA LEU A 41 -10.93 16.32 -32.10
C LEU A 41 -10.05 15.40 -32.95
N ALA A 42 -10.61 14.90 -34.07
CA ALA A 42 -9.91 14.01 -35.01
C ALA A 42 -8.45 14.45 -35.27
N GLY A 43 -7.51 13.59 -34.89
CA GLY A 43 -6.07 13.87 -34.83
C GLY A 43 -5.47 13.64 -33.44
N ASN A 44 -4.28 14.19 -33.24
CA ASN A 44 -3.58 14.16 -31.96
C ASN A 44 -3.79 15.50 -31.24
N LEU A 45 -4.00 15.48 -29.92
CA LEU A 45 -3.83 16.63 -29.03
C LEU A 45 -2.53 16.44 -28.26
N THR A 46 -1.63 17.41 -28.35
CA THR A 46 -0.38 17.45 -27.60
C THR A 46 -0.39 18.65 -26.66
N LEU A 47 -0.30 18.40 -25.36
CA LEU A 47 -0.23 19.44 -24.33
C LEU A 47 1.24 19.69 -23.96
N THR A 48 1.73 20.90 -24.19
CA THR A 48 3.07 21.39 -23.84
C THR A 48 2.98 22.62 -22.93
N GLY A 49 4.09 23.12 -22.39
CA GLY A 49 4.12 24.40 -21.65
C GLY A 49 4.03 24.28 -20.13
N GLY A 50 3.90 23.06 -19.59
CA GLY A 50 4.01 22.81 -18.14
C GLY A 50 2.82 23.25 -17.29
N GLY A 51 1.70 23.64 -17.91
CA GLY A 51 0.50 24.11 -17.22
C GLY A 51 -0.38 22.99 -16.68
N VAL A 52 -1.63 23.34 -16.36
CA VAL A 52 -2.60 22.45 -15.71
C VAL A 52 -3.84 22.24 -16.57
N VAL A 53 -4.33 21.00 -16.62
CA VAL A 53 -5.71 20.67 -16.99
C VAL A 53 -6.41 20.12 -15.74
N SER A 54 -7.32 20.88 -15.14
CA SER A 54 -8.04 20.51 -13.92
C SER A 54 -9.43 19.97 -14.27
N LEU A 55 -9.76 18.77 -13.79
CA LEU A 55 -11.09 18.18 -13.85
C LEU A 55 -11.94 18.50 -12.59
N GLY A 56 -11.38 19.19 -11.59
CA GLY A 56 -12.08 19.46 -10.33
C GLY A 56 -12.35 18.19 -9.50
N ASP A 57 -13.34 18.25 -8.60
CA ASP A 57 -13.80 17.13 -7.76
C ASP A 57 -15.24 16.78 -8.15
N PHE A 58 -15.44 16.36 -9.41
CA PHE A 58 -16.75 15.98 -9.91
C PHE A 58 -16.64 14.85 -10.94
N ALA A 59 -17.26 13.71 -10.63
CA ALA A 59 -17.21 12.51 -11.46
C ALA A 59 -17.72 12.70 -12.91
N GLY A 60 -18.52 13.73 -13.19
CA GLY A 60 -19.04 13.99 -14.54
C GLY A 60 -18.11 14.80 -15.45
N ASN A 61 -17.00 15.34 -14.95
CA ASN A 61 -16.02 16.00 -15.82
C ASN A 61 -15.22 14.97 -16.63
N ALA A 62 -14.92 15.27 -17.89
CA ALA A 62 -14.30 14.28 -18.75
C ALA A 62 -13.35 14.86 -19.80
N ILE A 63 -12.30 14.11 -20.09
CA ILE A 63 -11.43 14.30 -21.26
C ILE A 63 -11.58 13.06 -22.13
N PHE A 64 -11.96 13.20 -23.40
CA PHE A 64 -12.10 12.07 -24.32
C PHE A 64 -11.88 12.49 -25.77
N ALA A 65 -11.69 11.54 -26.68
CA ALA A 65 -11.62 11.86 -28.10
C ALA A 65 -12.97 11.75 -28.82
N ALA A 66 -13.18 12.61 -29.80
CA ALA A 66 -14.37 12.59 -30.65
C ALA A 66 -14.46 11.34 -31.55
N ALA A 67 -13.35 10.61 -31.71
CA ALA A 67 -13.26 9.33 -32.41
C ALA A 67 -12.30 8.41 -31.65
N SER A 68 -12.51 7.09 -31.72
CA SER A 68 -11.75 6.08 -30.96
C SER A 68 -10.24 6.00 -31.26
N THR A 69 -9.73 6.79 -32.21
CA THR A 69 -8.31 6.86 -32.58
C THR A 69 -7.62 8.16 -32.16
N GLY A 70 -8.32 9.08 -31.48
CA GLY A 70 -7.70 10.32 -31.01
C GLY A 70 -6.63 10.02 -29.96
N THR A 71 -5.47 10.68 -30.09
CA THR A 71 -4.37 10.55 -29.12
C THR A 71 -4.27 11.81 -28.27
N LEU A 72 -4.29 11.66 -26.95
CA LEU A 72 -3.86 12.70 -26.02
C LEU A 72 -2.41 12.41 -25.60
N THR A 73 -1.52 13.32 -25.96
CA THR A 73 -0.13 13.33 -25.50
C THR A 73 0.04 14.45 -24.48
N ASN A 74 0.26 14.07 -23.22
CA ASN A 74 0.67 14.97 -22.17
C ASN A 74 2.20 15.03 -22.12
N VAL A 75 2.82 16.11 -22.60
CA VAL A 75 4.29 16.21 -22.65
C VAL A 75 4.85 16.54 -21.28
N ASP A 76 4.34 17.60 -20.68
CA ASP A 76 4.86 18.21 -19.45
C ASP A 76 3.79 18.85 -18.57
N ASN A 77 2.51 18.75 -18.93
CA ASN A 77 1.43 19.34 -18.17
C ASN A 77 1.00 18.43 -17.01
N THR A 78 0.27 19.01 -16.06
CA THR A 78 -0.43 18.27 -15.01
C THR A 78 -1.91 18.16 -15.36
N ILE A 79 -2.39 16.94 -15.61
CA ILE A 79 -3.82 16.62 -15.68
C ILE A 79 -4.25 16.18 -14.29
N SER A 80 -5.13 16.93 -13.61
CA SER A 80 -5.44 16.71 -12.20
C SER A 80 -6.94 16.72 -11.92
N GLY A 81 -7.38 15.92 -10.95
CA GLY A 81 -8.76 15.90 -10.44
C GLY A 81 -9.48 14.61 -10.79
N ASP A 82 -10.81 14.70 -10.78
CA ASP A 82 -11.71 13.56 -10.72
C ASP A 82 -12.62 13.51 -11.97
N GLY A 83 -13.17 12.34 -12.27
CA GLY A 83 -14.04 12.10 -13.43
C GLY A 83 -13.49 11.06 -14.38
N PHE A 84 -13.55 11.34 -15.69
CA PHE A 84 -13.18 10.38 -16.72
C PHE A 84 -12.04 10.88 -17.62
N LEU A 85 -11.01 10.06 -17.78
CA LEU A 85 -9.95 10.24 -18.76
C LEU A 85 -10.03 9.11 -19.80
N GLY A 86 -10.53 9.47 -20.98
CA GLY A 86 -10.61 8.66 -22.18
C GLY A 86 -12.03 8.22 -22.53
N ASN A 87 -12.87 7.90 -21.54
CA ASN A 87 -14.27 7.48 -21.71
C ASN A 87 -14.45 6.42 -22.84
N GLY A 88 -13.56 5.43 -22.87
CA GLY A 88 -13.54 4.34 -23.84
C GLY A 88 -13.07 4.73 -25.24
N GLN A 89 -12.61 5.96 -25.45
CA GLN A 89 -12.35 6.53 -26.77
C GLN A 89 -11.09 7.41 -26.77
N LEU A 90 -9.93 6.85 -26.42
CA LEU A 90 -8.69 7.62 -26.36
C LEU A 90 -7.46 6.71 -26.45
N THR A 91 -6.41 7.15 -27.15
CA THR A 91 -5.04 6.68 -26.88
C THR A 91 -4.35 7.70 -25.96
N LEU A 92 -3.78 7.23 -24.86
CA LEU A 92 -3.18 8.08 -23.84
C LEU A 92 -1.66 7.88 -23.77
N VAL A 93 -0.93 8.99 -23.91
CA VAL A 93 0.53 9.04 -23.78
C VAL A 93 0.88 10.10 -22.75
N ASN A 94 1.39 9.69 -21.59
CA ASN A 94 1.94 10.56 -20.57
C ASN A 94 3.47 10.52 -20.65
N GLN A 95 4.09 11.56 -21.20
CA GLN A 95 5.55 11.60 -21.37
C GLN A 95 6.26 11.91 -20.04
N SER A 96 7.59 11.93 -20.05
CA SER A 96 8.40 12.01 -18.83
C SER A 96 8.19 13.26 -17.97
N GLY A 97 7.74 14.37 -18.55
CA GLY A 97 7.37 15.57 -17.80
C GLY A 97 5.91 15.58 -17.37
N GLY A 98 5.09 14.69 -17.93
CA GLY A 98 3.65 14.68 -17.75
C GLY A 98 3.24 14.07 -16.42
N VAL A 99 2.20 14.66 -15.82
CA VAL A 99 1.59 14.15 -14.59
C VAL A 99 0.10 13.95 -14.82
N ILE A 100 -0.42 12.81 -14.40
CA ILE A 100 -1.85 12.53 -14.28
C ILE A 100 -2.11 12.21 -12.81
N ARG A 101 -2.97 13.00 -12.15
CA ARG A 101 -3.19 12.90 -10.71
C ARG A 101 -4.66 12.96 -10.33
N GLU A 102 -5.14 11.94 -9.63
CA GLU A 102 -6.41 12.02 -8.91
C GLU A 102 -6.18 12.68 -7.54
N THR A 103 -7.04 13.62 -7.14
CA THR A 103 -6.84 14.46 -5.94
C THR A 103 -8.09 14.62 -5.08
N GLY A 104 -9.27 14.35 -5.61
CA GLY A 104 -10.54 14.67 -4.96
C GLY A 104 -11.13 13.50 -4.18
N SER A 105 -12.46 13.54 -4.03
CA SER A 105 -13.23 12.53 -3.30
C SER A 105 -14.16 11.74 -4.20
N SER A 106 -14.30 12.16 -5.46
CA SER A 106 -15.16 11.54 -6.47
C SER A 106 -14.44 10.47 -7.28
N GLY A 107 -13.10 10.54 -7.35
CA GLY A 107 -12.23 9.56 -8.00
C GLY A 107 -12.07 9.77 -9.51
N LEU A 108 -11.04 9.16 -10.08
CA LEU A 108 -10.71 9.25 -11.51
C LEU A 108 -10.73 7.86 -12.16
N ILE A 109 -11.44 7.75 -13.28
CA ILE A 109 -11.44 6.55 -14.12
C ILE A 109 -10.66 6.85 -15.41
N ILE A 110 -9.61 6.07 -15.67
CA ILE A 110 -8.84 6.09 -16.91
C ILE A 110 -9.28 4.90 -17.77
N ASP A 111 -10.08 5.18 -18.79
CA ASP A 111 -10.58 4.20 -19.76
C ASP A 111 -10.28 4.66 -21.18
N THR A 112 -9.34 3.98 -21.83
CA THR A 112 -8.86 4.20 -23.19
C THR A 112 -9.48 3.25 -24.23
N GLY A 113 -10.56 2.53 -23.87
CA GLY A 113 -11.30 1.67 -24.79
C GLY A 113 -10.54 0.44 -25.25
N GLY A 114 -9.57 -0.02 -24.47
CA GLY A 114 -8.69 -1.15 -24.79
C GLY A 114 -7.35 -0.76 -25.42
N SER A 115 -7.12 0.53 -25.70
CA SER A 115 -5.77 1.00 -26.07
C SER A 115 -4.82 0.86 -24.89
N THR A 116 -3.54 0.56 -25.15
CA THR A 116 -2.53 0.54 -24.08
C THR A 116 -2.11 1.96 -23.73
N ILE A 117 -2.18 2.30 -22.45
CA ILE A 117 -1.68 3.57 -21.91
C ILE A 117 -0.15 3.53 -21.90
N THR A 118 0.50 4.57 -22.42
CA THR A 118 1.95 4.73 -22.30
C THR A 118 2.26 5.74 -21.20
N ASN A 119 2.89 5.29 -20.12
CA ASN A 119 3.31 6.16 -19.02
C ASN A 119 4.85 6.19 -18.92
N ALA A 120 5.42 7.34 -19.23
CA ALA A 120 6.83 7.67 -18.97
C ALA A 120 6.99 8.73 -17.86
N GLY A 121 5.92 9.44 -17.51
CA GLY A 121 5.85 10.39 -16.41
C GLY A 121 5.27 9.77 -15.14
N LEU A 122 4.36 10.50 -14.49
CA LEU A 122 3.69 10.07 -13.26
C LEU A 122 2.20 9.86 -13.49
N ILE A 123 1.67 8.70 -13.05
CA ILE A 123 0.25 8.49 -12.77
C ILE A 123 0.11 8.25 -11.27
N GLU A 124 -0.67 9.10 -10.60
CA GLU A 124 -0.75 9.15 -9.14
C GLU A 124 -2.20 9.24 -8.64
N SER A 125 -2.58 8.41 -7.67
CA SER A 125 -3.82 8.60 -6.90
C SER A 125 -3.47 9.08 -5.51
N SER A 126 -3.86 10.33 -5.23
CA SER A 126 -3.56 11.04 -3.99
C SER A 126 -4.81 11.42 -3.20
N GLY A 127 -5.99 11.28 -3.80
CA GLY A 127 -7.26 11.64 -3.22
C GLY A 127 -7.88 10.55 -2.34
N GLN A 128 -9.08 10.87 -1.88
CA GLN A 128 -9.95 9.95 -1.13
C GLN A 128 -10.89 9.18 -2.05
N GLY A 129 -11.12 9.66 -3.28
CA GLY A 129 -11.99 9.02 -4.27
C GLY A 129 -11.32 7.84 -4.95
N GLY A 130 -9.99 7.88 -5.05
CA GLY A 130 -9.18 6.82 -5.64
C GLY A 130 -9.18 6.83 -7.17
N MET A 131 -8.32 6.01 -7.75
CA MET A 131 -8.18 5.90 -9.22
C MET A 131 -8.47 4.49 -9.71
N THR A 132 -9.19 4.37 -10.83
CA THR A 132 -9.30 3.11 -11.58
C THR A 132 -8.70 3.27 -12.96
N ILE A 133 -7.83 2.34 -13.36
CA ILE A 133 -7.24 2.24 -14.70
C ILE A 133 -7.77 0.97 -15.35
N ASP A 134 -8.63 1.13 -16.34
CA ASP A 134 -9.36 -0.01 -16.94
C ASP A 134 -8.57 -0.76 -18.02
N ASN A 135 -7.46 -0.20 -18.49
CA ASN A 135 -6.72 -0.76 -19.61
C ASN A 135 -5.25 -1.02 -19.29
N ALA A 136 -4.61 -1.76 -20.20
CA ALA A 136 -3.21 -2.12 -20.08
C ALA A 136 -2.30 -0.89 -20.01
N VAL A 137 -1.23 -0.97 -19.21
CA VAL A 137 -0.26 0.11 -19.05
C VAL A 137 1.13 -0.37 -19.42
N THR A 138 1.81 0.36 -20.30
CA THR A 138 3.27 0.28 -20.44
C THR A 138 3.90 1.38 -19.59
N ASN A 139 4.50 0.98 -18.47
CA ASN A 139 5.09 1.89 -17.49
C ASN A 139 6.62 1.92 -17.62
N THR A 140 7.15 3.08 -17.99
CA THR A 140 8.59 3.42 -17.95
C THR A 140 8.88 4.52 -16.92
N GLY A 141 7.83 5.21 -16.46
CA GLY A 141 7.88 6.21 -15.40
C GLY A 141 7.44 5.64 -14.05
N VAL A 142 6.45 6.27 -13.43
CA VAL A 142 5.96 5.94 -12.09
C VAL A 142 4.44 5.77 -12.10
N ILE A 143 3.97 4.68 -11.49
CA ILE A 143 2.60 4.52 -11.00
C ILE A 143 2.68 4.59 -9.48
N GLU A 144 1.96 5.53 -8.85
CA GLU A 144 2.00 5.76 -7.41
C GLU A 144 0.59 5.85 -6.81
N ASN A 145 0.42 5.26 -5.63
CA ASN A 145 -0.75 5.51 -4.79
C ASN A 145 -0.29 5.98 -3.40
N ASP A 146 -0.47 7.26 -3.09
CA ASP A 146 -0.28 7.84 -1.77
C ASP A 146 -1.62 8.23 -1.10
N GLY A 147 -2.71 8.20 -1.86
CA GLY A 147 -4.07 8.48 -1.42
C GLY A 147 -4.71 7.34 -0.63
N ALA A 148 -5.60 7.72 0.29
CA ALA A 148 -6.40 6.78 1.07
C ALA A 148 -7.51 6.11 0.25
N GLY A 149 -7.93 6.71 -0.88
CA GLY A 149 -8.92 6.14 -1.79
C GLY A 149 -8.44 4.89 -2.54
N GLY A 150 -7.12 4.73 -2.65
CA GLY A 150 -6.50 3.60 -3.33
C GLY A 150 -6.50 3.73 -4.85
N MET A 151 -5.84 2.78 -5.50
CA MET A 151 -5.77 2.67 -6.94
C MET A 151 -6.01 1.23 -7.38
N ILE A 152 -6.83 1.07 -8.42
CA ILE A 152 -7.11 -0.20 -9.07
C ILE A 152 -6.61 -0.16 -10.51
N VAL A 153 -5.86 -1.17 -10.91
CA VAL A 153 -5.44 -1.38 -12.31
C VAL A 153 -6.01 -2.72 -12.79
N ASN A 154 -7.00 -2.64 -13.66
CA ASN A 154 -7.72 -3.80 -14.20
C ASN A 154 -7.02 -4.42 -15.40
N GLY A 155 -6.12 -3.69 -16.07
CA GLY A 155 -5.36 -4.18 -17.22
C GLY A 155 -3.95 -4.68 -16.86
N PRO A 156 -3.30 -5.48 -17.73
CA PRO A 156 -1.94 -5.93 -17.51
C PRO A 156 -0.96 -4.74 -17.51
N VAL A 157 0.09 -4.84 -16.70
CA VAL A 157 1.12 -3.81 -16.61
C VAL A 157 2.45 -4.35 -17.12
N LYS A 158 3.00 -3.71 -18.15
CA LYS A 158 4.40 -3.90 -18.55
C LYS A 158 5.24 -2.84 -17.86
N ASN A 159 5.83 -3.19 -16.73
CA ASN A 159 6.64 -2.30 -15.91
C ASN A 159 8.14 -2.41 -16.22
N THR A 160 8.74 -1.27 -16.53
CA THR A 160 10.19 -1.08 -16.64
C THR A 160 10.65 0.13 -15.83
N GLY A 161 9.69 0.82 -15.20
CA GLY A 161 9.89 1.92 -14.27
C GLY A 161 9.58 1.47 -12.84
N ARG A 162 8.74 2.25 -12.15
CA ARG A 162 8.43 2.04 -10.73
C ARG A 162 6.95 1.94 -10.47
N ILE A 163 6.61 1.06 -9.52
CA ILE A 163 5.31 1.00 -8.85
C ILE A 163 5.53 1.37 -7.39
N ILE A 164 4.77 2.31 -6.84
CA ILE A 164 4.97 2.84 -5.49
C ILE A 164 3.63 2.86 -4.75
N VAL A 165 3.63 2.46 -3.48
CA VAL A 165 2.52 2.67 -2.55
C VAL A 165 3.02 3.41 -1.30
N ASP A 166 2.34 4.49 -0.94
CA ASP A 166 2.61 5.36 0.23
C ASP A 166 1.34 5.64 1.06
N GLY A 167 0.28 4.90 0.80
CA GLY A 167 -1.03 5.04 1.41
C GLY A 167 -2.02 4.10 0.75
N GLY A 168 -3.19 3.91 1.37
CA GLY A 168 -4.28 3.10 0.82
C GLY A 168 -3.86 1.72 0.29
N THR A 169 -4.56 1.25 -0.73
CA THR A 169 -4.23 0.02 -1.47
C THR A 169 -4.01 0.35 -2.93
N LEU A 170 -2.89 -0.10 -3.50
CA LEU A 170 -2.71 -0.22 -4.94
C LEU A 170 -2.90 -1.70 -5.33
N ALA A 171 -4.00 -2.00 -6.04
CA ALA A 171 -4.31 -3.34 -6.52
C ALA A 171 -4.15 -3.44 -8.03
N ILE A 172 -3.34 -4.39 -8.49
CA ILE A 172 -3.18 -4.72 -9.91
C ILE A 172 -3.70 -6.14 -10.12
N TYR A 173 -4.81 -6.27 -10.85
CA TYR A 173 -5.52 -7.55 -10.97
C TYR A 173 -4.98 -8.47 -12.07
N GLU A 174 -4.33 -7.90 -13.07
CA GLU A 174 -3.73 -8.64 -14.18
C GLU A 174 -2.21 -8.72 -14.07
N ALA A 175 -1.59 -9.54 -14.92
CA ALA A 175 -0.17 -9.83 -14.83
C ALA A 175 0.71 -8.56 -14.95
N VAL A 176 1.73 -8.51 -14.10
CA VAL A 176 2.79 -7.51 -14.15
C VAL A 176 4.06 -8.14 -14.70
N SER A 177 4.59 -7.57 -15.78
CA SER A 177 5.74 -8.09 -16.50
C SER A 177 6.79 -7.02 -16.73
N GLY A 178 8.04 -7.42 -16.91
CA GLY A 178 9.15 -6.53 -17.24
C GLY A 178 10.28 -6.63 -16.22
N ASN A 179 10.97 -5.52 -16.01
CA ASN A 179 12.18 -5.43 -15.19
C ASN A 179 12.20 -4.17 -14.33
N GLY A 180 11.02 -3.64 -14.01
CA GLY A 180 10.89 -2.52 -13.08
C GLY A 180 11.06 -2.97 -11.63
N THR A 181 10.62 -2.11 -10.72
CA THR A 181 10.65 -2.36 -9.27
C THR A 181 9.37 -1.89 -8.61
N ALA A 182 9.02 -2.53 -7.49
CA ALA A 182 7.98 -2.09 -6.58
C ALA A 182 8.57 -1.51 -5.29
N THR A 183 8.03 -0.40 -4.81
CA THR A 183 8.38 0.21 -3.51
C THR A 183 7.15 0.30 -2.63
N ILE A 184 7.24 -0.23 -1.42
CA ILE A 184 6.20 -0.13 -0.41
C ILE A 184 6.74 0.80 0.68
N LYS A 185 6.19 2.00 0.76
CA LYS A 185 6.45 2.91 1.87
C LYS A 185 5.42 2.63 2.95
N ASN A 186 4.15 2.75 2.63
CA ASN A 186 3.01 2.52 3.51
C ASN A 186 1.82 1.97 2.70
N GLY A 187 0.85 1.34 3.36
CA GLY A 187 -0.33 0.77 2.69
C GLY A 187 -0.06 -0.59 2.06
N THR A 188 -0.98 -1.03 1.20
CA THR A 188 -0.97 -2.37 0.60
C THR A 188 -0.67 -2.31 -0.89
N LEU A 189 0.32 -3.06 -1.34
CA LEU A 189 0.54 -3.37 -2.74
C LEU A 189 0.06 -4.79 -3.02
N LYS A 190 -1.03 -4.91 -3.79
CA LYS A 190 -1.70 -6.17 -4.10
C LYS A 190 -1.53 -6.57 -5.55
N PHE A 191 -1.13 -7.81 -5.78
CA PHE A 191 -1.08 -8.42 -7.10
C PHE A 191 -2.03 -9.62 -7.17
N GLY A 192 -3.11 -9.48 -7.95
CA GLY A 192 -4.12 -10.52 -8.17
C GLY A 192 -3.69 -11.60 -9.18
N ALA A 193 -2.58 -11.39 -9.88
CA ALA A 193 -2.03 -12.30 -10.87
C ALA A 193 -0.49 -12.35 -10.75
N ALA A 194 0.17 -12.98 -11.73
CA ALA A 194 1.61 -13.13 -11.75
C ALA A 194 2.34 -11.78 -11.63
N PHE A 195 3.23 -11.67 -10.64
CA PHE A 195 4.13 -10.55 -10.42
C PHE A 195 5.53 -11.11 -10.13
N ASN A 196 6.55 -10.55 -10.78
CA ASN A 196 7.92 -11.06 -10.65
C ASN A 196 8.96 -9.94 -10.83
N GLU A 197 8.84 -8.89 -10.03
CA GLU A 197 9.80 -7.77 -9.93
C GLU A 197 10.36 -7.64 -8.49
N ASP A 198 11.49 -6.95 -8.35
CA ASP A 198 12.09 -6.71 -7.03
C ASP A 198 11.21 -5.75 -6.20
N VAL A 199 11.04 -6.09 -4.91
CA VAL A 199 10.23 -5.33 -3.96
C VAL A 199 11.10 -4.74 -2.87
N ASN A 200 10.87 -3.48 -2.53
CA ASN A 200 11.57 -2.79 -1.46
C ASN A 200 10.59 -2.13 -0.49
N PHE A 201 10.59 -2.59 0.77
CA PHE A 201 9.94 -1.91 1.88
C PHE A 201 10.85 -0.80 2.39
N THR A 202 10.27 0.38 2.65
CA THR A 202 11.05 1.57 3.05
C THR A 202 10.59 2.20 4.35
N THR A 203 9.39 1.85 4.83
CA THR A 203 8.93 2.23 6.18
C THR A 203 8.36 1.00 6.90
N GLN A 204 7.73 1.20 8.05
CA GLN A 204 7.35 0.14 9.01
C GLN A 204 5.82 0.03 9.14
N SER A 205 5.12 -0.26 8.05
CA SER A 205 3.66 -0.49 8.01
C SER A 205 3.13 -0.95 6.64
N GLY A 206 3.98 -1.55 5.81
CA GLY A 206 3.62 -1.94 4.44
C GLY A 206 3.07 -3.35 4.33
N ILE A 207 2.24 -3.61 3.33
CA ILE A 207 1.76 -4.95 3.00
C ILE A 207 2.09 -5.26 1.54
N LEU A 208 2.76 -6.40 1.29
CA LEU A 208 2.84 -7.00 -0.03
C LEU A 208 1.88 -8.19 -0.06
N GLU A 209 0.84 -8.12 -0.88
CA GLU A 209 -0.14 -9.19 -1.08
C GLU A 209 0.06 -9.85 -2.45
N LEU A 210 0.28 -11.17 -2.45
CA LEU A 210 0.56 -11.98 -3.64
C LEU A 210 -0.46 -13.10 -3.78
N ALA A 211 -1.30 -13.01 -4.81
CA ALA A 211 -2.24 -14.08 -5.16
C ALA A 211 -1.57 -15.30 -5.83
N GLN A 212 -0.31 -15.19 -6.26
CA GLN A 212 0.45 -16.24 -6.95
C GLN A 212 1.90 -16.33 -6.45
N SER A 213 2.07 -16.41 -5.13
CA SER A 213 3.39 -16.36 -4.47
C SER A 213 4.31 -17.51 -4.85
N GLN A 214 3.77 -18.68 -5.25
CA GLN A 214 4.55 -19.83 -5.72
C GLN A 214 5.41 -19.54 -6.95
N SER A 215 5.01 -18.55 -7.76
CA SER A 215 5.71 -18.15 -8.99
C SER A 215 6.69 -16.97 -8.79
N TYR A 216 6.70 -16.37 -7.61
CA TYR A 216 7.56 -15.23 -7.30
C TYR A 216 9.01 -15.68 -7.15
N THR A 217 9.92 -15.08 -7.92
CA THR A 217 11.34 -15.48 -7.96
C THR A 217 12.34 -14.35 -7.69
N LYS A 218 11.82 -13.13 -7.57
CA LYS A 218 12.60 -11.91 -7.31
C LYS A 218 12.87 -11.72 -5.82
N THR A 219 13.50 -10.61 -5.49
CA THR A 219 13.92 -10.32 -4.12
C THR A 219 12.97 -9.36 -3.43
N VAL A 220 12.70 -9.64 -2.16
CA VAL A 220 12.07 -8.70 -1.23
C VAL A 220 13.14 -8.18 -0.29
N THR A 221 13.15 -6.86 -0.10
CA THR A 221 14.14 -6.15 0.69
C THR A 221 13.44 -5.21 1.67
N GLY A 222 14.08 -4.93 2.81
CA GLY A 222 13.65 -3.86 3.72
C GLY A 222 12.52 -4.21 4.71
N ILE A 223 12.07 -5.47 4.79
CA ILE A 223 11.06 -5.89 5.78
C ILE A 223 11.54 -5.53 7.19
N ALA A 224 10.70 -4.83 7.95
CA ALA A 224 10.99 -4.35 9.29
C ALA A 224 11.39 -5.46 10.28
N ILE A 225 12.45 -5.20 11.07
CA ILE A 225 13.07 -6.19 11.97
C ILE A 225 12.49 -6.14 13.41
N ASN A 226 11.80 -5.05 13.79
CA ASN A 226 11.39 -4.76 15.17
C ASN A 226 9.87 -4.60 15.35
N GLY A 227 9.05 -5.47 14.74
CA GLY A 227 7.59 -5.43 14.89
C GLY A 227 6.94 -4.24 14.16
N GLY A 228 7.62 -3.71 13.15
CA GLY A 228 7.22 -2.54 12.39
C GLY A 228 6.15 -2.83 11.35
N GLY A 229 5.11 -3.60 11.68
CA GLY A 229 3.87 -3.69 10.89
C GLY A 229 3.96 -4.15 9.43
N ASP A 230 5.12 -4.59 8.94
CA ASP A 230 5.25 -5.09 7.57
C ASP A 230 4.77 -6.54 7.46
N PHE A 231 4.00 -6.82 6.41
CA PHE A 231 3.47 -8.16 6.13
C PHE A 231 3.73 -8.59 4.69
N LEU A 232 4.00 -9.90 4.54
CA LEU A 232 3.83 -10.61 3.27
C LEU A 232 2.55 -11.44 3.38
N GLU A 233 1.56 -11.14 2.56
CA GLU A 233 0.29 -11.87 2.51
C GLU A 233 0.30 -12.76 1.26
N LEU A 234 0.14 -14.07 1.47
CA LEU A 234 0.22 -15.08 0.42
C LEU A 234 -1.15 -15.77 0.30
N ASP A 235 -1.94 -15.39 -0.70
CA ASP A 235 -3.33 -15.88 -0.83
C ASP A 235 -3.37 -17.33 -1.35
N ASP A 236 -2.33 -17.78 -2.04
CA ASP A 236 -2.23 -19.13 -2.63
C ASP A 236 -1.57 -20.17 -1.73
N ILE A 237 -1.24 -19.82 -0.48
CA ILE A 237 -0.77 -20.75 0.55
C ILE A 237 -1.77 -20.74 1.69
N SER A 238 -2.42 -21.88 1.97
CA SER A 238 -3.44 -21.94 3.03
C SER A 238 -2.80 -21.81 4.42
N PHE A 239 -3.44 -21.12 5.36
CA PHE A 239 -2.96 -21.17 6.75
C PHE A 239 -3.41 -22.45 7.46
N VAL A 240 -2.45 -23.27 7.90
CA VAL A 240 -2.65 -24.52 8.65
C VAL A 240 -2.15 -24.37 10.10
N SER A 241 -1.00 -23.73 10.34
CA SER A 241 -0.42 -23.64 11.69
C SER A 241 0.69 -22.58 11.81
N ALA A 242 1.18 -22.36 13.04
CA ALA A 242 2.28 -21.43 13.29
C ALA A 242 3.65 -21.89 12.70
N ASP A 243 3.78 -23.16 12.29
CA ASP A 243 5.05 -23.76 11.85
C ASP A 243 5.23 -23.77 10.31
N GLU A 244 4.42 -23.03 9.57
CA GLU A 244 4.41 -23.05 8.09
C GLU A 244 5.52 -22.22 7.44
N ALA A 245 6.13 -21.29 8.19
CA ALA A 245 7.26 -20.50 7.73
C ALA A 245 8.59 -21.04 8.26
N SER A 246 9.56 -21.18 7.36
CA SER A 246 10.95 -21.50 7.70
C SER A 246 11.90 -20.61 6.90
N TYR A 247 13.03 -20.23 7.48
CA TYR A 247 14.00 -19.38 6.81
C TYR A 247 15.40 -19.97 6.87
N VAL A 248 16.07 -19.96 5.72
CA VAL A 248 17.46 -20.40 5.56
C VAL A 248 18.32 -19.19 5.19
N ASP A 249 19.18 -18.77 6.12
CA ASP A 249 20.18 -17.72 5.91
C ASP A 249 21.22 -18.16 4.87
N ASN A 250 21.79 -17.20 4.13
CA ASN A 250 22.79 -17.45 3.11
C ASN A 250 24.22 -17.70 3.65
N GLY A 251 24.39 -17.77 4.97
CA GLY A 251 25.66 -17.93 5.68
C GLY A 251 26.45 -16.63 5.87
N MET A 252 25.98 -15.51 5.30
CA MET A 252 26.63 -14.21 5.35
C MET A 252 25.80 -13.15 6.09
N HIS A 253 24.62 -13.49 6.62
CA HIS A 253 23.72 -12.53 7.28
C HIS A 253 23.35 -11.33 6.38
N THR A 254 23.24 -11.58 5.08
CA THR A 254 22.88 -10.56 4.08
C THR A 254 21.58 -10.90 3.34
N GLY A 255 21.02 -12.07 3.60
CA GLY A 255 19.80 -12.55 2.97
C GLY A 255 19.63 -14.04 3.10
N GLY A 256 18.59 -14.57 2.46
CA GLY A 256 18.25 -15.98 2.55
C GLY A 256 16.95 -16.30 1.83
N VAL A 257 16.44 -17.51 2.02
CA VAL A 257 15.16 -17.95 1.43
C VAL A 257 14.19 -18.22 2.57
N LEU A 258 13.09 -17.47 2.58
CA LEU A 258 11.89 -17.76 3.36
C LEU A 258 11.05 -18.75 2.56
N THR A 259 10.73 -19.89 3.16
CA THR A 259 9.80 -20.87 2.62
C THR A 259 8.53 -20.87 3.45
N VAL A 260 7.38 -20.72 2.79
CA VAL A 260 6.06 -20.80 3.42
C VAL A 260 5.27 -21.91 2.74
N THR A 261 4.74 -22.87 3.49
CA THR A 261 4.05 -24.03 2.91
C THR A 261 2.90 -24.54 3.78
N ASP A 262 1.81 -24.91 3.12
CA ASP A 262 0.64 -25.60 3.70
C ASP A 262 0.75 -27.14 3.59
N GLY A 263 1.91 -27.65 3.16
CA GLY A 263 2.18 -29.05 2.85
C GLY A 263 1.79 -29.49 1.43
N THR A 264 0.99 -28.70 0.71
CA THR A 264 0.57 -28.95 -0.68
C THR A 264 1.19 -27.92 -1.64
N HIS A 265 1.16 -26.65 -1.26
CA HIS A 265 1.70 -25.51 -1.97
C HIS A 265 2.92 -24.96 -1.22
N SER A 266 3.84 -24.30 -1.94
CA SER A 266 5.04 -23.73 -1.34
C SER A 266 5.50 -22.47 -2.06
N ALA A 267 5.65 -21.38 -1.32
CA ALA A 267 6.31 -20.17 -1.77
C ALA A 267 7.77 -20.14 -1.29
N HIS A 268 8.67 -19.65 -2.14
CA HIS A 268 10.09 -19.47 -1.83
C HIS A 268 10.51 -18.03 -2.07
N ILE A 269 10.39 -17.20 -1.04
CA ILE A 269 10.66 -15.76 -1.12
C ILE A 269 12.14 -15.50 -0.81
N LYS A 270 12.86 -14.92 -1.76
CA LYS A 270 14.24 -14.49 -1.56
C LYS A 270 14.25 -13.17 -0.81
N LEU A 271 14.89 -13.13 0.35
CA LEU A 271 15.01 -11.96 1.18
C LEU A 271 16.43 -11.40 1.15
N VAL A 272 16.57 -10.08 1.15
CA VAL A 272 17.83 -9.37 1.37
C VAL A 272 17.73 -8.59 2.68
N GLY A 273 18.66 -8.87 3.61
CA GLY A 273 18.67 -8.33 4.96
C GLY A 273 19.25 -9.32 5.97
N ASP A 274 19.56 -8.84 7.17
CA ASP A 274 20.01 -9.67 8.30
C ASP A 274 18.79 -10.21 9.05
N TYR A 275 18.26 -11.33 8.56
CA TYR A 275 17.14 -12.04 9.18
C TYR A 275 17.62 -13.30 9.89
N ARG A 276 16.89 -13.70 10.93
CA ARG A 276 17.15 -14.96 11.66
C ARG A 276 16.01 -15.94 11.48
N PRO A 277 16.27 -17.26 11.45
CA PRO A 277 15.23 -18.28 11.35
C PRO A 277 14.12 -18.13 12.39
N SER A 278 14.46 -17.77 13.63
CA SER A 278 13.50 -17.61 14.73
C SER A 278 12.71 -16.29 14.69
N GLY A 279 12.94 -15.42 13.70
CA GLY A 279 12.30 -14.12 13.62
C GLY A 279 11.01 -14.11 12.79
N PHE A 280 10.79 -15.12 11.95
CA PHE A 280 9.59 -15.22 11.14
C PHE A 280 8.45 -15.86 11.92
N GLY A 281 7.27 -15.25 11.84
CA GLY A 281 6.02 -15.79 12.35
C GLY A 281 4.94 -15.72 11.27
N VAL A 282 3.91 -16.55 11.43
CA VAL A 282 2.75 -16.60 10.53
C VAL A 282 1.45 -16.53 11.32
N GLN A 283 0.41 -16.01 10.68
CA GLN A 283 -0.96 -16.01 11.19
C GLN A 283 -1.95 -16.13 10.02
N SER A 284 -3.19 -16.53 10.31
CA SER A 284 -4.26 -16.48 9.31
C SER A 284 -4.55 -15.04 8.90
N ASP A 285 -4.78 -14.85 7.60
CA ASP A 285 -5.25 -13.60 6.99
C ASP A 285 -6.77 -13.34 7.18
N GLY A 286 -7.52 -14.34 7.69
CA GLY A 286 -8.97 -14.32 7.80
C GLY A 286 -9.74 -14.69 6.52
N ASN A 287 -9.06 -14.87 5.39
CA ASN A 287 -9.62 -15.24 4.08
C ASN A 287 -9.17 -16.62 3.58
N GLY A 288 -8.31 -17.30 4.35
CA GLY A 288 -7.83 -18.66 4.07
C GLY A 288 -6.34 -18.71 3.73
N GLY A 289 -5.73 -17.58 3.37
CA GLY A 289 -4.30 -17.43 3.15
C GLY A 289 -3.49 -17.20 4.44
N VAL A 290 -2.22 -16.86 4.25
CA VAL A 290 -1.25 -16.68 5.34
C VAL A 290 -0.59 -15.31 5.30
N ASN A 291 -0.54 -14.67 6.47
CA ASN A 291 0.22 -13.45 6.71
C ASN A 291 1.53 -13.78 7.41
N VAL A 292 2.65 -13.49 6.77
CA VAL A 292 4.00 -13.61 7.33
C VAL A 292 4.45 -12.26 7.86
N PHE A 293 5.02 -12.26 9.05
CA PHE A 293 5.66 -11.08 9.65
C PHE A 293 7.03 -11.45 10.20
N TYR A 294 7.85 -10.43 10.43
CA TYR A 294 9.13 -10.58 11.11
C TYR A 294 9.16 -9.81 12.43
N SER A 295 9.57 -10.50 13.50
CA SER A 295 9.77 -9.93 14.81
C SER A 295 10.90 -10.67 15.51
N THR A 296 11.97 -9.95 15.88
CA THR A 296 12.86 -10.51 16.90
C THR A 296 12.10 -10.50 18.21
N LEU A 297 11.80 -11.68 18.78
CA LEU A 297 11.37 -11.76 20.18
C LEU A 297 12.32 -10.88 21.01
N PRO A 298 11.82 -9.99 21.89
CA PRO A 298 12.68 -9.35 22.87
C PRO A 298 13.45 -10.48 23.56
N THR A 299 14.78 -10.42 23.56
CA THR A 299 15.57 -11.37 24.35
C THR A 299 15.01 -11.34 25.76
N ALA A 300 14.36 -12.43 26.19
CA ALA A 300 14.02 -12.55 27.60
C ALA A 300 15.34 -12.38 28.36
N PRO A 301 15.41 -11.51 29.39
CA PRO A 301 16.63 -11.40 30.18
C PRO A 301 17.00 -12.81 30.67
N PRO A 302 18.30 -13.16 30.77
CA PRO A 302 18.71 -14.50 31.14
C PRO A 302 18.00 -14.89 32.42
N ARG A 303 17.13 -15.90 32.37
CA ARG A 303 16.63 -16.52 33.60
C ARG A 303 17.80 -17.22 34.23
N THR A 304 18.51 -16.55 35.14
CA THR A 304 19.33 -17.24 36.12
C THR A 304 18.40 -18.13 36.92
N ALA A 305 18.40 -19.43 36.61
CA ALA A 305 17.82 -20.43 37.47
C ALA A 305 18.58 -20.41 38.80
N THR A 306 18.09 -19.66 39.80
CA THR A 306 18.48 -19.92 41.19
C THR A 306 17.78 -21.20 41.64
N SER A 307 18.33 -22.33 41.21
CA SER A 307 18.13 -23.61 41.87
C SER A 307 18.83 -23.52 43.23
N GLY A 308 18.11 -23.09 44.27
CA GLY A 308 18.74 -22.90 45.59
C GLY A 308 17.86 -22.38 46.73
N ARG A 309 16.61 -21.97 46.50
CA ARG A 309 15.75 -21.45 47.59
C ARG A 309 14.49 -22.24 47.92
N PHE A 310 14.17 -23.30 47.16
CA PHE A 310 13.08 -24.22 47.52
C PHE A 310 13.52 -25.43 48.37
N VAL A 311 14.82 -25.65 48.58
CA VAL A 311 15.31 -26.76 49.43
C VAL A 311 15.59 -26.33 50.88
N ALA A 312 15.83 -25.04 51.14
CA ALA A 312 16.12 -24.55 52.50
C ALA A 312 14.88 -24.40 53.42
N ALA A 313 13.66 -24.47 52.86
CA ALA A 313 12.42 -24.30 53.62
C ALA A 313 11.82 -25.61 54.20
N MET A 314 12.36 -26.78 53.83
CA MET A 314 11.92 -28.07 54.41
C MET A 314 12.93 -28.69 55.40
N ALA A 315 14.08 -28.05 55.65
CA ALA A 315 15.08 -28.53 56.60
C ALA A 315 14.91 -27.98 58.03
N SER A 316 13.93 -27.10 58.28
CA SER A 316 13.72 -26.47 59.61
C SER A 316 12.50 -27.02 60.37
N LEU A 317 11.95 -28.16 59.98
CA LEU A 317 10.89 -28.86 60.72
C LEU A 317 11.46 -30.18 61.26
N GLY A 318 12.09 -30.12 62.44
CA GLY A 318 12.58 -31.32 63.14
C GLY A 318 13.13 -31.03 64.55
N SER A 319 12.48 -31.66 65.54
CA SER A 319 12.83 -31.89 66.95
C SER A 319 12.86 -30.73 67.97
N GLU A 320 11.72 -30.56 68.63
CA GLU A 320 11.46 -30.60 70.09
C GLU A 320 12.35 -29.87 71.14
N ALA A 321 11.67 -28.95 71.84
CA ALA A 321 11.37 -28.94 73.29
C ALA A 321 12.19 -28.09 74.29
N VAL A 322 11.38 -27.47 75.18
CA VAL A 322 11.60 -26.96 76.55
C VAL A 322 11.97 -25.48 76.70
N GLY A 323 11.07 -24.71 77.32
CA GLY A 323 11.41 -23.44 77.97
C GLY A 323 10.23 -22.46 78.12
N VAL A 324 9.55 -22.51 79.26
CA VAL A 324 8.44 -21.63 79.64
C VAL A 324 8.95 -20.21 79.95
N ALA A 325 8.34 -19.17 79.40
CA ALA A 325 8.30 -17.84 80.02
C ALA A 325 7.08 -17.03 79.53
N HIS A 326 6.40 -16.43 80.50
CA HIS A 326 5.11 -15.77 80.46
C HIS A 326 5.28 -14.24 80.54
N LEU A 327 4.21 -13.48 80.26
CA LEU A 327 3.97 -12.01 80.47
C LEU A 327 4.41 -11.09 79.32
N SER A 328 3.71 -9.99 78.94
CA SER A 328 2.39 -9.41 79.26
C SER A 328 2.21 -8.10 78.46
N GLY A 329 0.98 -7.84 77.97
CA GLY A 329 0.35 -6.50 77.79
C GLY A 329 0.66 -5.70 76.51
N ARG A 330 -0.16 -4.78 75.99
CA ARG A 330 -1.59 -4.39 76.09
C ARG A 330 -1.79 -3.19 75.12
N GLY A 331 -2.90 -3.14 74.38
CA GLY A 331 -3.52 -1.94 73.75
C GLY A 331 -2.88 -1.43 72.44
N ASP A 332 -3.58 -0.86 71.45
CA ASP A 332 -4.97 -0.41 71.33
C ASP A 332 -5.40 -0.30 69.85
N TYR A 333 -6.72 -0.26 69.65
CA TYR A 333 -7.48 -0.13 68.40
C TYR A 333 -7.28 1.20 67.65
N ALA A 334 -7.38 1.16 66.30
CA ALA A 334 -8.13 2.15 65.51
C ALA A 334 -8.34 1.69 64.05
N HIS A 335 -9.60 1.59 63.61
CA HIS A 335 -10.00 1.76 62.20
C HIS A 335 -10.40 3.24 61.98
N PRO A 336 -10.33 3.75 60.74
CA PRO A 336 -11.60 4.09 60.09
C PRO A 336 -11.65 3.83 58.57
N THR A 337 -12.89 3.83 58.10
CA THR A 337 -13.43 3.51 56.77
C THR A 337 -13.65 4.73 55.86
N MET A 338 -13.61 4.45 54.55
CA MET A 338 -14.41 5.01 53.42
C MET A 338 -14.22 6.47 52.97
N LEU A 339 -13.97 6.66 51.66
CA LEU A 339 -14.75 7.59 50.83
C LEU A 339 -14.65 7.27 49.32
N SER A 340 -15.77 6.87 48.71
CA SER A 340 -16.00 6.75 47.27
C SER A 340 -16.91 7.90 46.81
N VAL A 341 -16.61 8.54 45.68
CA VAL A 341 -17.46 9.57 45.03
C VAL A 341 -17.32 9.42 43.49
N PRO A 342 -18.26 9.89 42.64
CA PRO A 342 -19.09 8.99 41.82
C PRO A 342 -19.12 9.32 40.31
N ARG A 343 -19.79 8.45 39.55
CA ARG A 343 -20.23 8.66 38.15
C ARG A 343 -21.25 9.79 38.04
N MET A 344 -21.20 10.54 36.94
CA MET A 344 -22.34 11.31 36.45
C MET A 344 -22.47 11.13 34.93
N ALA A 345 -23.68 10.81 34.48
CA ALA A 345 -24.09 10.74 33.08
C ALA A 345 -25.34 11.62 32.90
N MET A 346 -25.42 12.21 31.69
CA MET A 346 -26.59 12.70 30.95
C MET A 346 -27.50 13.77 31.55
N ALA A 347 -27.49 14.93 30.89
CA ALA A 347 -28.59 15.35 30.01
C ALA A 347 -27.99 16.02 28.77
#